data_AF-A0A0M9VX16-F1
#
_entry.id   AF-A0A0M9VX16-F1
#
_cell.length_a   1.000
_cell.length_b   1.000
_cell.length_c   1.000
_cell.angle_alpha   90.00
_cell.angle_beta   90.00
_cell.angle_gamma   90.00
#
_symmetry.space_group_name_H-M   'P 1'
#
loop_
_entity.id
_entity.type
_entity.pdbx_description
1 polymer ?
#
loop_
_entity_poly.entity_id
_entity_poly.type
_entity_poly.pdbx_seq_one_letter_code
_entity_poly.pdbx_strand_id
1 'polypeptide(L)'
;MASQDIRLRLVIRRHGVPEVKLVWPCACTDNFTVSRLLEQVNEVITLESGEWGLEDYAVELSDGKGGSFECLHFQPVGRILKDEDQVLIRSLLSDDLKCRRLSGRHQITADGSHLVDGVAFGRTRGRE
;
A
#
# COMPACT_ATOMS: atom_id res chain seq x y z
N MET A 1 -22.98 13.55 -2.79
CA MET A 1 -22.51 13.15 -4.13
C MET A 1 -22.28 11.66 -4.06
N ALA A 2 -22.86 10.87 -4.95
CA ALA A 2 -22.66 9.42 -4.92
C ALA A 2 -21.17 9.16 -5.21
N SER A 3 -20.42 8.72 -4.21
CA SER A 3 -19.14 8.07 -4.44
C SER A 3 -19.43 6.89 -5.36
N GLN A 4 -18.99 6.96 -6.62
CA GLN A 4 -19.01 5.80 -7.48
C GLN A 4 -17.95 4.85 -6.95
N ASP A 5 -18.37 3.72 -6.41
CA ASP A 5 -17.46 2.64 -6.10
C ASP A 5 -16.79 2.18 -7.40
N ILE A 6 -15.48 1.95 -7.35
CA ILE A 6 -14.70 1.42 -8.47
C ILE A 6 -14.30 -0.02 -8.18
N ARG A 7 -14.01 -0.76 -9.24
CA ARG A 7 -13.52 -2.13 -9.14
C ARG A 7 -12.08 -2.19 -9.61
N LEU A 8 -11.18 -2.62 -8.74
CA LEU A 8 -9.75 -2.73 -9.02
C LEU A 8 -9.38 -4.18 -9.34
N ARG A 9 -8.40 -4.36 -10.22
CA ARG A 9 -7.77 -5.66 -10.49
C ARG A 9 -6.47 -5.74 -9.69
N LEU A 10 -6.54 -6.35 -8.51
CA LEU A 10 -5.39 -6.48 -7.64
C LEU A 10 -4.50 -7.64 -8.09
N VAL A 11 -3.20 -7.37 -8.10
CA VAL A 11 -2.15 -8.37 -8.22
C VAL A 11 -1.31 -8.28 -6.96
N ILE A 12 -1.26 -9.34 -6.16
CA ILE A 12 -0.58 -9.35 -4.87
C ILE A 12 0.64 -10.26 -4.97
N ARG A 13 1.82 -9.70 -4.68
CA ARG A 13 3.12 -10.38 -4.68
C ARG A 13 3.77 -10.25 -3.31
N ARG A 14 3.54 -11.25 -2.46
CA ARG A 14 4.22 -11.37 -1.17
C ARG A 14 5.60 -12.00 -1.37
N HIS A 15 6.55 -11.63 -0.52
CA HIS A 15 7.91 -12.15 -0.59
C HIS A 15 7.92 -13.68 -0.43
N GLY A 16 8.51 -14.39 -1.40
CA GLY A 16 8.65 -15.86 -1.36
C GLY A 16 7.37 -16.66 -1.57
N VAL A 17 6.25 -16.04 -1.95
CA VAL A 17 4.95 -16.69 -2.14
C VAL A 17 4.43 -16.44 -3.56
N PRO A 18 3.70 -17.39 -4.19
CA PRO A 18 3.10 -17.18 -5.49
C PRO A 18 2.18 -15.95 -5.56
N GLU A 19 2.11 -15.36 -6.75
CA GLU A 19 1.23 -14.23 -7.06
C GLU A 19 -0.25 -14.61 -6.91
N VAL A 20 -1.04 -13.71 -6.35
CA VAL A 20 -2.50 -13.84 -6.21
C VAL A 20 -3.17 -12.73 -7.01
N LYS A 21 -4.18 -13.05 -7.82
CA LYS A 21 -4.96 -12.08 -8.60
C LYS A 21 -6.41 -12.05 -8.12
N LEU A 22 -6.92 -10.87 -7.79
CA LEU A 22 -8.24 -10.67 -7.22
C LEU A 22 -8.94 -9.48 -7.84
N VAL A 23 -10.26 -9.51 -7.82
CA VAL A 23 -11.09 -8.35 -8.13
C VAL A 23 -11.52 -7.73 -6.81
N TRP A 24 -11.30 -6.43 -6.65
CA TRP A 24 -11.49 -5.73 -5.38
C TRP A 24 -12.44 -4.55 -5.52
N PRO A 25 -13.60 -4.56 -4.83
CA PRO A 25 -14.47 -3.39 -4.78
C PRO A 25 -13.84 -2.33 -3.87
N CYS A 26 -13.87 -1.08 -4.32
CA CYS A 26 -13.24 0.03 -3.62
C CYS A 26 -14.20 1.21 -3.53
N ALA A 27 -14.47 1.65 -2.31
CA ALA A 27 -15.27 2.85 -2.08
C ALA A 27 -14.46 4.11 -2.38
N CYS A 28 -14.88 4.91 -3.36
CA CYS A 28 -14.22 6.18 -3.70
C CYS A 28 -14.66 7.29 -2.75
N THR A 29 -14.20 7.22 -1.50
CA THR A 29 -14.35 8.27 -0.50
C THR A 29 -13.02 8.99 -0.28
N ASP A 30 -13.04 10.27 0.08
CA ASP A 30 -11.81 11.04 0.32
C ASP A 30 -10.96 10.49 1.47
N ASN A 31 -11.57 9.72 2.39
CA ASN A 31 -10.90 9.12 3.53
C ASN A 31 -10.34 7.72 3.23
N PHE A 32 -10.69 7.12 2.09
CA PHE A 32 -10.18 5.82 1.67
C PHE A 32 -8.85 5.98 0.93
N THR A 33 -7.76 5.97 1.70
CA THR A 33 -6.40 6.15 1.20
C THR A 33 -5.74 4.83 0.79
N VAL A 34 -4.59 4.92 0.13
CA VAL A 34 -3.76 3.76 -0.22
C VAL A 34 -3.37 2.93 1.01
N SER A 35 -3.08 3.57 2.16
CA SER A 35 -2.84 2.84 3.42
C SER A 35 -4.07 2.05 3.89
N ARG A 36 -5.28 2.63 3.79
CA ARG A 36 -6.53 1.94 4.12
C ARG A 36 -6.82 0.76 3.19
N LEU A 37 -6.46 0.88 1.91
CA LEU A 37 -6.53 -0.23 0.97
C LEU A 37 -5.63 -1.40 1.42
N LEU A 38 -4.39 -1.12 1.83
CA LEU A 38 -3.48 -2.14 2.36
C LEU A 38 -4.03 -2.82 3.63
N GLU A 39 -4.59 -2.02 4.56
CA GLU A 39 -5.24 -2.54 5.77
C GLU A 39 -6.38 -3.51 5.42
N GLN A 40 -7.30 -3.13 4.53
CA GLN A 40 -8.41 -4.00 4.13
C GLN A 40 -7.95 -5.25 3.37
N VAL A 41 -6.94 -5.11 2.49
CA VAL A 41 -6.38 -6.27 1.80
C VAL A 41 -5.74 -7.23 2.80
N ASN A 42 -5.05 -6.73 3.83
CA ASN A 42 -4.42 -7.55 4.87
C ASN A 42 -5.43 -8.39 5.67
N GLU A 43 -6.65 -7.89 5.87
CA GLU A 43 -7.73 -8.63 6.53
C GLU A 43 -8.18 -9.87 5.74
N VAL A 44 -8.05 -9.83 4.41
CA VAL A 44 -8.47 -10.94 3.51
C VAL A 44 -7.29 -11.79 3.08
N ILE A 45 -6.17 -11.16 2.74
CA ILE A 45 -4.91 -11.75 2.32
C ILE A 45 -3.83 -11.25 3.26
N THR A 46 -3.46 -12.06 4.24
CA THR A 46 -2.47 -11.70 5.27
C THR A 46 -1.15 -11.25 4.63
N LEU A 47 -0.92 -9.93 4.61
CA LEU A 47 0.30 -9.28 4.13
C LEU A 47 1.30 -9.16 5.27
N GLU A 48 0.83 -8.75 6.45
CA GLU A 48 1.64 -8.63 7.64
C GLU A 48 2.04 -9.99 8.19
N SER A 49 3.27 -10.09 8.65
CA SER A 49 3.80 -11.24 9.37
C SER A 49 4.80 -10.76 10.42
N GLY A 50 5.41 -11.68 11.17
CA GLY A 50 6.40 -11.30 12.19
C GLY A 50 7.59 -10.48 11.64
N GLU A 51 7.92 -10.65 10.36
CA GLU A 51 9.05 -9.99 9.69
C GLU A 51 8.63 -8.89 8.69
N TRP A 52 7.34 -8.80 8.36
CA TRP A 52 6.83 -7.89 7.32
C TRP A 52 5.68 -7.06 7.87
N GLY A 53 5.82 -5.74 7.89
CA GLY A 53 4.72 -4.80 8.17
C GLY A 53 4.03 -4.35 6.88
N LEU A 54 2.92 -3.62 7.01
CA LEU A 54 2.27 -2.99 5.83
C LEU A 54 3.15 -1.94 5.17
N GLU A 55 4.04 -1.29 5.94
CA GLU A 55 5.05 -0.36 5.45
C GLU A 55 6.04 -0.99 4.46
N ASP A 56 6.21 -2.32 4.53
CA ASP A 56 7.11 -3.09 3.67
C ASP A 56 6.46 -3.51 2.35
N TYR A 57 5.27 -2.97 2.06
CA TYR A 57 4.59 -3.13 0.78
C TYR A 57 4.48 -1.80 0.02
N ALA A 58 4.60 -1.89 -1.30
CA ALA A 58 4.23 -0.82 -2.21
C ALA A 58 2.90 -1.16 -2.90
N VAL A 59 2.10 -0.12 -3.12
CA VAL A 59 0.96 -0.16 -4.02
C VAL A 59 1.36 0.58 -5.28
N GLU A 60 1.22 -0.05 -6.44
CA GLU A 60 1.61 0.53 -7.71
C GLU A 60 0.49 0.43 -8.73
N LEU A 61 0.27 1.50 -9.50
CA LEU A 61 -0.58 1.49 -10.67
C LEU A 61 0.21 0.95 -11.86
N SER A 62 -0.28 -0.11 -12.50
CA SER A 62 0.35 -0.65 -13.71
C SER A 62 0.09 0.26 -14.91
N ASP A 63 1.11 0.45 -15.75
CA ASP A 63 1.00 1.24 -16.98
C ASP A 63 0.48 0.43 -18.20
N GLY A 64 0.22 -0.88 -18.01
CA GLY A 64 -0.19 -1.82 -19.05
C GLY A 64 0.89 -2.18 -20.08
N LYS A 65 2.11 -1.64 -19.95
CA LYS A 65 3.25 -1.80 -20.86
C LYS A 65 4.45 -2.49 -20.20
N GLY A 66 4.27 -2.98 -18.97
CA GLY A 66 5.29 -3.68 -18.20
C GLY A 66 5.97 -2.81 -17.14
N GLY A 67 5.59 -1.54 -17.03
CA GLY A 67 5.97 -0.64 -15.96
C GLY A 67 4.86 -0.45 -14.92
N SER A 68 5.20 0.30 -13.88
CA SER A 68 4.29 0.67 -12.81
C SER A 68 4.74 1.96 -12.13
N PHE A 69 3.80 2.64 -11.48
CA PHE A 69 4.03 3.87 -10.73
C PHE A 69 3.55 3.67 -9.29
N GLU A 70 4.42 3.94 -8.32
CA GLU A 70 4.08 3.84 -6.90
C GLU A 70 3.02 4.89 -6.50
N CYS A 71 2.00 4.43 -5.78
CA CYS A 71 0.98 5.26 -5.16
C CYS A 71 1.41 5.60 -3.72
N LEU A 72 1.28 6.86 -3.32
CA LEU A 72 1.69 7.30 -1.98
C LEU A 72 0.62 6.97 -0.94
N HIS A 73 1.05 6.60 0.27
CA HIS A 73 0.14 6.06 1.28
C HIS A 73 -0.98 7.01 1.71
N PHE A 74 -0.75 8.33 1.68
CA PHE A 74 -1.75 9.35 2.04
C PHE A 74 -2.77 9.65 0.93
N GLN A 75 -2.53 9.21 -0.32
CA GLN A 75 -3.38 9.59 -1.44
C GLN A 75 -4.74 8.89 -1.37
N PRO A 76 -5.86 9.61 -1.55
CA PRO A 76 -7.18 8.99 -1.67
C PRO A 76 -7.27 8.15 -2.94
N VAL A 77 -7.67 6.88 -2.81
CA VAL A 77 -7.72 5.93 -3.93
C VAL A 77 -8.61 6.46 -5.06
N GLY A 78 -9.79 6.98 -4.73
CA GLY A 78 -10.73 7.52 -5.73
C GLY A 78 -10.24 8.76 -6.49
N ARG A 79 -9.11 9.38 -6.08
CA ARG A 79 -8.50 10.50 -6.80
C ARG A 79 -7.41 10.06 -7.78
N ILE A 80 -6.77 8.92 -7.52
CA ILE A 80 -5.58 8.46 -8.28
C ILE A 80 -5.85 7.21 -9.10
N LEU A 81 -6.87 6.42 -8.79
CA LEU A 81 -7.23 5.18 -9.49
C LEU A 81 -8.61 5.29 -10.15
N LYS A 82 -8.78 4.55 -11.23
CA LYS A 82 -10.01 4.46 -12.04
C LYS A 82 -10.58 3.05 -11.99
N ASP A 83 -11.82 2.93 -12.46
CA ASP A 83 -12.47 1.63 -12.64
C ASP A 83 -11.65 0.73 -13.57
N GLU A 84 -11.54 -0.54 -13.19
CA GLU A 84 -10.73 -1.58 -13.84
C GLU A 84 -9.21 -1.35 -13.85
N ASP A 85 -8.68 -0.36 -13.13
CA ASP A 85 -7.22 -0.20 -13.01
C ASP A 85 -6.58 -1.46 -12.42
N GLN A 86 -5.42 -1.83 -12.97
CA GLN A 86 -4.62 -2.92 -12.44
C GLN A 86 -3.64 -2.37 -11.42
N VAL A 87 -3.76 -2.84 -10.18
CA VAL A 87 -2.98 -2.38 -9.05
C VAL A 87 -2.12 -3.52 -8.53
N LEU A 88 -0.82 -3.28 -8.46
CA LEU A 88 0.16 -4.22 -7.94
C LEU A 88 0.44 -3.89 -6.47
N ILE A 89 0.21 -4.84 -5.58
CA ILE A 89 0.67 -4.81 -4.19
C ILE A 89 1.88 -5.74 -4.10
N ARG A 90 3.07 -5.21 -3.84
CA ARG A 90 4.29 -6.01 -3.79
C ARG A 90 5.14 -5.70 -2.57
N SER A 91 5.86 -6.71 -2.07
CA SER A 91 6.91 -6.49 -1.08
C SER A 91 8.00 -5.57 -1.64
N LEU A 92 8.50 -4.67 -0.79
CA LEU A 92 9.64 -3.83 -1.09
C LEU A 92 10.93 -4.66 -1.10
N LEU A 93 11.83 -4.29 -2.01
CA LEU A 93 13.18 -4.84 -2.06
C LEU A 93 14.16 -3.85 -1.43
N SER A 94 15.40 -4.31 -1.22
CA SER A 94 16.44 -3.51 -0.57
C SER A 94 16.68 -2.15 -1.24
N ASP A 95 16.57 -2.09 -2.56
CA ASP A 95 16.72 -0.85 -3.32
C ASP A 95 15.54 0.11 -3.10
N ASP A 96 14.31 -0.40 -2.98
CA ASP A 96 13.15 0.44 -2.68
C ASP A 96 13.30 1.09 -1.29
N LEU A 97 13.70 0.30 -0.28
CA LEU A 97 13.93 0.78 1.09
C LEU A 97 15.02 1.85 1.12
N LYS A 98 16.10 1.65 0.34
CA LYS A 98 17.18 2.64 0.21
C LYS A 98 16.68 3.94 -0.44
N CYS A 99 15.89 3.85 -1.50
CA CYS A 99 15.29 5.01 -2.16
C CYS A 99 14.37 5.78 -1.22
N ARG A 100 13.49 5.10 -0.46
CA ARG A 100 12.60 5.72 0.53
C ARG A 100 13.37 6.45 1.63
N ARG A 101 14.45 5.87 2.13
CA ARG A 101 15.31 6.52 3.13
C ARG A 101 16.03 7.74 2.57
N LEU A 102 16.63 7.63 1.39
CA LEU A 102 17.39 8.74 0.78
C LEU A 102 16.49 9.90 0.33
N SER A 103 15.23 9.62 -0.02
CA SER A 103 14.23 10.64 -0.36
C SER A 103 13.52 11.24 0.85
N GLY A 104 13.80 10.77 2.08
CA GLY A 104 13.13 11.24 3.30
C GLY A 104 11.67 10.82 3.43
N ARG A 105 11.23 9.84 2.62
CA ARG A 105 9.86 9.27 2.68
C ARG A 105 9.68 8.29 3.83
N HIS A 106 10.77 7.72 4.34
CA HIS A 106 10.79 6.96 5.59
C HIS A 106 11.31 7.86 6.72
N GLN A 107 10.49 8.06 7.75
CA GLN A 107 10.79 8.91 8.89
C GLN A 107 10.53 8.16 10.19
N ILE A 108 11.29 8.49 11.23
CA ILE A 108 11.07 7.99 12.59
C ILE A 108 10.82 9.20 13.46
N THR A 109 9.66 9.23 14.11
CA THR A 109 9.27 10.33 15.01
C THR A 109 9.99 10.21 16.36
N ALA A 110 9.93 11.28 17.17
CA ALA A 110 10.61 11.32 18.47
C ALA A 110 10.10 10.25 19.46
N ASP A 111 8.85 9.82 19.31
CA ASP A 111 8.21 8.72 20.04
C ASP A 111 8.56 7.32 19.48
N GLY A 112 9.36 7.23 18.42
CA GLY A 112 9.81 5.98 17.82
C GLY A 112 8.82 5.37 16.81
N SER A 113 7.78 6.11 16.41
CA SER A 113 6.82 5.66 15.39
C SER A 113 7.42 5.76 13.99
N HIS A 114 7.23 4.73 13.18
CA HIS A 114 7.64 4.72 11.78
C HIS A 114 6.58 5.39 10.92
N LEU A 115 6.98 6.39 10.16
CA LEU A 115 6.13 7.06 9.17
C LEU A 115 6.63 6.77 7.77
N VAL A 116 5.71 6.42 6.87
CA VAL A 116 5.96 6.35 5.43
C VAL A 116 5.00 7.29 4.72
N ASP A 117 5.54 8.22 3.93
CA ASP A 117 4.77 9.29 3.29
C ASP A 117 3.97 10.15 4.29
N GLY A 118 4.46 10.27 5.53
CA GLY A 118 3.76 10.95 6.62
C GLY A 118 2.60 10.17 7.24
N VAL A 119 2.36 8.92 6.80
CA VAL A 119 1.36 8.02 7.39
C VAL A 119 2.06 7.10 8.39
N ALA A 120 1.49 7.00 9.59
CA ALA A 120 1.98 6.06 10.60
C ALA A 120 1.63 4.63 10.20
N PHE A 121 2.65 3.77 10.22
CA PHE A 121 2.51 2.34 9.97
C PHE A 121 2.93 1.54 11.20
N GLY A 122 2.32 0.37 11.36
CA GLY A 122 2.56 -0.55 12.47
C GLY A 122 1.80 -0.21 13.75
N ARG A 123 1.72 -1.20 14.65
CA ARG A 123 1.33 -0.97 16.05
C ARG A 123 2.55 -0.40 16.76
N THR A 124 2.38 0.69 17.51
CA THR A 124 3.40 1.14 18.46
C THR A 124 3.75 -0.06 19.35
N ARG A 125 4.99 -0.57 19.24
CA ARG A 125 5.53 -1.49 20.24
C ARG A 125 5.74 -0.67 21.50
N GLY A 126 4.69 -0.52 22.29
CA GLY A 126 4.80 -0.04 23.66
C GLY A 126 5.86 -0.90 24.33
N ARG A 127 6.94 -0.27 24.81
CA ARG A 127 7.80 -0.89 25.81
C ARG A 127 6.90 -1.12 27.03
N GLU A 128 6.52 -2.37 27.24
CA GLU A 128 6.02 -2.85 28.53
C GLU A 128 7.20 -3.05 29.49
#